data_AF-A0A844MAP1-F1
#
_entry.id   AF-A0A844MAP1-F1
#
_cell.length_a   1.000
_cell.length_b   1.000
_cell.length_c   1.000
_cell.angle_alpha   90.00
_cell.angle_beta   90.00
_cell.angle_gamma   90.00
#
_symmetry.space_group_name_H-M   'P 1'
#
loop_
_entity.id
_entity.type
_entity.pdbx_description
1 polymer ?
#
loop_
_entity_poly.entity_id
_entity_poly.type
_entity_poly.pdbx_seq_one_letter_code
_entity_poly.pdbx_strand_id
1 'polypeptide(L)'
;MDNEIKRPNYFRAQFLVEKDFQDEQAYHSTLRQQHLLALHGSGVVGDGLRITRTTGSDRSLTIDPGVAVDNKGREIILTTARTVQLPEGDGPFIVSIRYDEFRADSDRYQGPGADALNTHTRITETPSFVFGTPGEDDVPLARISLNQNPPIDDSVRRYVSSWIAPGANLPEVTINNILTVAGGANVSENLSVSGNLEVHGNSTLGNADSARITIHGILRSDHASGALEVDDAVHTTGSLTVDSNVGIGTTQPLQTLDINGRIHVGDGVIQQGGAAITSTRDLGLYSQIPSTWMRFVTTNAPIRFYTDGNIGTTPRCTIEPNGNVGIGTTTPSNPLHVQGNESGGASENATVLFENTISNSNASTTVLALKASGTNLNLNHAFIRFFDSLRQIGGIHGNGNNIQFSGNSADYAECLPRFRADEAIEPGDIVGVFGGKITKTVTGAHHVMAITDKPIVLGNMPEHQDRHLYEPVSFLGQVSVKVCGAVQLGDFIIPSGLNDGTGIAVSPEKITSAEYGLVVGRAWEASDEQGVKRINTVVGLPSSYPQLSELLAIMQAQQAEIATLKAELSSIKMLLAQSV
;
A
#
# COMPACT_ATOMS: atom_id res chain seq x y z
N MET A 1 2.02 -98.45 5.45
CA MET A 1 3.43 -98.85 5.29
C MET A 1 4.20 -97.60 4.87
N ASP A 2 5.27 -97.29 5.58
CA ASP A 2 6.02 -96.01 5.64
C ASP A 2 5.96 -95.10 4.40
N ASN A 3 5.41 -93.89 4.58
CA ASN A 3 5.40 -92.78 3.62
C ASN A 3 6.72 -91.96 3.66
N GLU A 4 7.79 -92.55 4.15
CA GLU A 4 9.08 -91.88 4.35
C GLU A 4 9.96 -92.02 3.10
N ILE A 5 10.51 -90.90 2.62
CA ILE A 5 11.47 -90.90 1.53
C ILE A 5 12.83 -91.38 2.09
N LYS A 6 13.25 -92.58 1.67
CA LYS A 6 14.53 -93.20 2.09
C LYS A 6 15.49 -93.23 0.90
N ARG A 7 16.73 -92.82 1.12
CA ARG A 7 17.84 -92.96 0.14
C ARG A 7 18.70 -94.17 0.50
N PRO A 8 19.26 -94.89 -0.48
CA PRO A 8 20.25 -95.93 -0.21
C PRO A 8 21.45 -95.37 0.56
N ASN A 9 21.98 -96.16 1.50
CA ASN A 9 23.21 -95.85 2.24
C ASN A 9 24.21 -96.98 2.05
N TYR A 10 25.10 -96.83 1.06
CA TYR A 10 26.11 -97.84 0.76
C TYR A 10 27.22 -97.87 1.81
N PHE A 11 27.69 -99.06 2.16
CA PHE A 11 28.80 -99.25 3.09
C PHE A 11 29.86 -100.22 2.56
N ARG A 12 31.06 -100.15 3.14
CA ARG A 12 32.22 -100.92 2.69
C ARG A 12 31.94 -102.43 2.78
N ALA A 13 32.26 -103.15 1.71
CA ALA A 13 32.05 -104.59 1.56
C ALA A 13 30.57 -105.05 1.56
N GLN A 14 29.63 -104.13 1.34
CA GLN A 14 28.25 -104.49 1.04
C GLN A 14 28.20 -105.26 -0.29
N PHE A 15 27.53 -106.41 -0.29
CA PHE A 15 27.22 -107.14 -1.51
C PHE A 15 26.00 -106.48 -2.15
N LEU A 16 26.18 -105.82 -3.30
CA LEU A 16 25.10 -105.12 -4.00
C LEU A 16 24.23 -106.10 -4.77
N VAL A 17 22.92 -105.99 -4.58
CA VAL A 17 21.92 -106.77 -5.31
C VAL A 17 21.03 -105.84 -6.15
N GLU A 18 20.25 -106.42 -7.06
CA GLU A 18 19.32 -105.70 -7.94
C GLU A 18 18.43 -104.69 -7.19
N LYS A 19 17.92 -105.09 -6.01
CA LYS A 19 17.07 -104.28 -5.13
C LYS A 19 17.73 -102.93 -4.78
N ASP A 20 19.03 -102.92 -4.51
CA ASP A 20 19.74 -101.70 -4.07
C ASP A 20 19.76 -100.63 -5.17
N PHE A 21 19.88 -101.03 -6.44
CA PHE A 21 19.88 -100.12 -7.58
C PHE A 21 18.46 -99.67 -7.96
N GLN A 22 17.46 -100.56 -7.84
CA GLN A 22 16.05 -100.19 -8.02
C GLN A 22 15.62 -99.13 -7.00
N ASP A 23 16.03 -99.28 -5.74
CA ASP A 23 15.71 -98.32 -4.68
C ASP A 23 16.42 -96.97 -4.88
N GLU A 24 17.66 -96.96 -5.39
CA GLU A 24 18.37 -95.73 -5.78
C GLU A 24 17.65 -94.97 -6.92
N GLN A 25 17.28 -95.68 -7.98
CA GLN A 25 16.61 -95.09 -9.13
C GLN A 25 15.21 -94.57 -8.76
N ALA A 26 14.47 -95.31 -7.93
CA ALA A 26 13.17 -94.89 -7.43
C ALA A 26 13.27 -93.61 -6.57
N TYR A 27 14.28 -93.51 -5.71
CA TYR A 27 14.53 -92.31 -4.89
C TYR A 27 14.74 -91.06 -5.76
N HIS A 28 15.61 -91.14 -6.76
CA HIS A 28 15.90 -90.01 -7.66
C HIS A 28 14.70 -89.62 -8.53
N SER A 29 13.99 -90.60 -9.11
CA SER A 29 12.81 -90.34 -9.94
C SER A 29 11.69 -89.69 -9.12
N THR A 30 11.40 -90.23 -7.92
CA THR A 30 10.36 -89.68 -7.02
C THR A 30 10.66 -88.25 -6.60
N LEU A 31 11.90 -87.95 -6.18
CA LEU A 31 12.26 -86.58 -5.78
C LEU A 31 12.18 -85.59 -6.94
N ARG A 32 12.54 -86.00 -8.16
CA ARG A 32 12.41 -85.14 -9.35
C ARG A 32 10.94 -84.87 -9.68
N GLN A 33 10.08 -85.90 -9.66
CA GLN A 33 8.64 -85.74 -9.89
C GLN A 33 8.00 -84.78 -8.87
N GLN A 34 8.36 -84.94 -7.59
CA GLN A 34 7.88 -84.04 -6.53
C GLN A 34 8.37 -82.60 -6.71
N HIS A 35 9.64 -82.39 -7.08
CA HIS A 35 10.16 -81.05 -7.37
C HIS A 35 9.39 -80.37 -8.50
N LEU A 36 9.16 -81.10 -9.59
CA LEU A 36 8.45 -80.58 -10.76
C LEU A 36 7.00 -80.23 -10.43
N LEU A 37 6.26 -81.11 -9.76
CA LEU A 37 4.87 -80.83 -9.40
C LEU A 37 4.74 -79.73 -8.34
N ALA A 38 5.61 -79.70 -7.33
CA ALA A 38 5.47 -78.77 -6.22
C ALA A 38 5.86 -77.32 -6.58
N LEU A 39 6.86 -77.13 -7.45
CA LEU A 39 7.37 -75.79 -7.77
C LEU A 39 6.93 -75.28 -9.15
N HIS A 40 6.69 -76.18 -10.10
CA HIS A 40 6.51 -75.81 -11.50
C HIS A 40 5.09 -76.14 -11.98
N GLY A 41 4.54 -77.29 -11.56
CA GLY A 41 3.23 -77.80 -11.97
C GLY A 41 3.30 -78.65 -13.24
N SER A 42 2.14 -79.05 -13.77
CA SER A 42 2.03 -79.82 -15.02
C SER A 42 1.71 -78.93 -16.21
N GLY A 43 2.20 -79.31 -17.39
CA GLY A 43 2.02 -78.58 -18.65
C GLY A 43 3.27 -78.57 -19.52
N VAL A 44 3.23 -77.78 -20.59
CA VAL A 44 4.35 -77.55 -21.50
C VAL A 44 5.36 -76.58 -20.85
N VAL A 45 6.64 -76.93 -20.91
CA VAL A 45 7.75 -76.13 -20.39
C VAL A 45 8.27 -75.22 -21.50
N GLY A 46 8.18 -73.92 -21.30
CA GLY A 46 8.62 -72.92 -22.27
C GLY A 46 7.88 -73.00 -23.61
N ASP A 47 8.56 -72.63 -24.69
CA ASP A 47 7.94 -72.36 -25.99
C ASP A 47 8.06 -73.51 -27.03
N GLY A 48 8.53 -74.70 -26.61
CA GLY A 48 8.67 -75.89 -27.47
C GLY A 48 7.34 -76.61 -27.74
N LEU A 49 7.37 -77.82 -28.33
CA LEU A 49 6.16 -78.64 -28.60
C LEU A 49 5.06 -77.94 -29.42
N ARG A 50 5.45 -76.96 -30.24
CA ARG A 50 4.53 -76.24 -31.12
C ARG A 50 4.06 -77.16 -32.24
N ILE A 51 2.80 -77.01 -32.62
CA ILE A 51 2.21 -77.77 -33.71
C ILE A 51 2.12 -76.87 -34.93
N THR A 52 2.73 -77.30 -36.03
CA THR A 52 2.65 -76.65 -37.33
C THR A 52 2.12 -77.62 -38.38
N ARG A 53 1.48 -77.12 -39.43
CA ARG A 53 1.03 -77.97 -40.54
C ARG A 53 2.23 -78.34 -41.40
N THR A 54 2.40 -79.63 -41.71
CA THR A 54 3.48 -80.07 -42.60
C THR A 54 3.20 -79.57 -44.03
N THR A 55 4.21 -78.96 -44.67
CA THR A 55 4.08 -78.39 -46.01
C THR A 55 3.78 -79.49 -47.04
N GLY A 56 2.69 -79.34 -47.81
CA GLY A 56 2.33 -80.26 -48.91
C GLY A 56 1.52 -81.51 -48.54
N SER A 57 1.02 -81.63 -47.29
CA SER A 57 0.10 -82.70 -46.87
C SER A 57 -1.11 -82.13 -46.13
N ASP A 58 -2.31 -82.63 -46.42
CA ASP A 58 -3.52 -82.05 -45.84
C ASP A 58 -3.79 -82.47 -44.39
N ARG A 59 -3.23 -83.59 -43.92
CA ARG A 59 -3.54 -84.21 -42.60
C ARG A 59 -2.31 -84.54 -41.74
N SER A 60 -1.13 -84.02 -42.11
CA SER A 60 0.10 -84.21 -41.35
C SER A 60 0.46 -82.95 -40.55
N LEU A 61 0.78 -83.13 -39.27
CA LEU A 61 1.21 -82.09 -38.36
C LEU A 61 2.65 -82.36 -37.94
N THR A 62 3.46 -81.30 -37.86
CA THR A 62 4.82 -81.35 -37.31
C THR A 62 4.79 -80.77 -35.92
N ILE A 63 5.31 -81.53 -34.96
CA ILE A 63 5.44 -81.12 -33.56
C ILE A 63 6.91 -80.83 -33.30
N ASP A 64 7.23 -79.60 -32.94
CA ASP A 64 8.59 -79.14 -32.68
C ASP A 64 9.18 -79.76 -31.40
N PRO A 65 10.51 -79.91 -31.29
CA PRO A 65 11.14 -80.35 -30.05
C PRO A 65 10.70 -79.53 -28.83
N GLY A 66 10.65 -80.16 -27.67
CA GLY A 66 10.30 -79.47 -26.43
C GLY A 66 10.04 -80.44 -25.28
N VAL A 67 9.65 -79.87 -24.14
CA VAL A 67 9.47 -80.60 -22.88
C VAL A 67 8.07 -80.33 -22.35
N ALA A 68 7.41 -81.37 -21.86
CA ALA A 68 6.22 -81.26 -21.04
C ALA A 68 6.39 -82.01 -19.72
N VAL A 69 5.58 -81.67 -18.73
CA VAL A 69 5.48 -82.37 -17.45
C VAL A 69 4.04 -82.82 -17.29
N ASP A 70 3.80 -84.11 -17.07
CA ASP A 70 2.45 -84.63 -16.85
C ASP A 70 1.96 -84.43 -15.41
N ASN A 71 0.72 -84.85 -15.13
CA ASN A 71 0.11 -84.72 -13.80
C ASN A 71 0.74 -85.61 -12.72
N LYS A 72 1.66 -86.51 -13.09
CA LYS A 72 2.48 -87.33 -12.18
C LYS A 72 3.90 -86.80 -12.02
N GLY A 73 4.23 -85.67 -12.65
CA GLY A 73 5.56 -85.07 -12.60
C GLY A 73 6.58 -85.75 -13.50
N ARG A 74 6.14 -86.61 -14.44
CA ARG A 74 7.02 -87.25 -15.41
C ARG A 74 7.33 -86.27 -16.53
N GLU A 75 8.61 -86.17 -16.88
CA GLU A 75 9.08 -85.36 -17.99
C GLU A 75 8.82 -86.09 -19.31
N ILE A 76 8.14 -85.42 -20.24
CA ILE A 76 7.88 -85.90 -21.59
C ILE A 76 8.76 -85.06 -22.52
N ILE A 77 9.83 -85.67 -23.02
CA ILE A 77 10.85 -84.96 -23.81
C ILE A 77 10.77 -85.40 -25.26
N LEU A 78 10.47 -84.45 -26.15
CA LEU A 78 10.60 -84.63 -27.60
C LEU A 78 11.89 -83.95 -28.06
N THR A 79 12.90 -84.74 -28.45
CA THR A 79 14.24 -84.24 -28.77
C THR A 79 14.40 -83.78 -30.22
N THR A 80 13.57 -84.28 -31.13
CA THR A 80 13.58 -83.93 -32.56
C THR A 80 12.14 -83.77 -33.05
N ALA A 81 11.94 -82.93 -34.07
CA ALA A 81 10.60 -82.67 -34.59
C ALA A 81 9.96 -83.97 -35.10
N ARG A 82 8.69 -84.22 -34.76
CA ARG A 82 7.98 -85.44 -35.17
C ARG A 82 6.77 -85.08 -36.00
N THR A 83 6.66 -85.71 -37.17
CA THR A 83 5.44 -85.63 -37.98
C THR A 83 4.45 -86.69 -37.51
N VAL A 84 3.24 -86.27 -37.21
CA VAL A 84 2.12 -87.14 -36.83
C VAL A 84 0.97 -86.99 -37.81
N GLN A 85 0.23 -88.08 -38.03
CA GLN A 85 -0.94 -88.11 -38.91
C GLN A 85 -2.22 -87.99 -38.08
N LEU A 86 -3.12 -87.10 -38.49
CA LEU A 86 -4.43 -86.97 -37.87
C LEU A 86 -5.33 -88.18 -38.21
N PRO A 87 -6.23 -88.60 -37.30
CA PRO A 87 -7.27 -89.59 -37.61
C PRO A 87 -8.19 -89.14 -38.76
N GLU A 88 -8.94 -90.07 -39.35
CA GLU A 88 -9.95 -89.72 -40.35
C GLU A 88 -11.07 -88.85 -39.75
N GLY A 89 -11.35 -87.71 -40.37
CA GLY A 89 -12.35 -86.71 -39.95
C GLY A 89 -11.79 -85.30 -39.99
N ASP A 90 -12.64 -84.29 -39.83
CA ASP A 90 -12.25 -82.86 -39.92
C ASP A 90 -11.99 -82.22 -38.54
N GLY A 91 -12.07 -83.00 -37.45
CA GLY A 91 -11.90 -82.55 -36.07
C GLY A 91 -13.22 -82.22 -35.35
N PRO A 92 -13.17 -81.65 -34.13
CA PRO A 92 -11.95 -81.24 -33.42
C PRO A 92 -11.21 -82.43 -32.80
N PHE A 93 -9.92 -82.55 -33.08
CA PHE A 93 -9.00 -83.45 -32.37
C PHE A 93 -8.19 -82.65 -31.37
N ILE A 94 -8.19 -83.03 -30.10
CA ILE A 94 -7.17 -82.50 -29.19
C ILE A 94 -5.95 -83.39 -29.34
N VAL A 95 -4.84 -82.81 -29.78
CA VAL A 95 -3.54 -83.46 -29.85
C VAL A 95 -2.89 -83.31 -28.49
N SER A 96 -2.63 -84.43 -27.83
CA SER A 96 -1.94 -84.47 -26.56
C SER A 96 -0.66 -85.29 -26.67
N ILE A 97 0.34 -84.90 -25.90
CA ILE A 97 1.56 -85.69 -25.71
C ILE A 97 1.44 -86.49 -24.42
N ARG A 98 1.86 -87.75 -24.46
CA ARG A 98 1.75 -88.70 -23.35
C ARG A 98 3.12 -89.33 -23.09
N TYR A 99 3.45 -89.49 -21.81
CA TYR A 99 4.57 -90.30 -21.37
C TYR A 99 4.28 -91.78 -21.69
N ASP A 100 5.16 -92.42 -22.45
CA ASP A 100 5.11 -93.85 -22.72
C ASP A 100 6.47 -94.49 -22.41
N GLU A 101 6.45 -95.76 -22.03
CA GLU A 101 7.68 -96.52 -21.78
C GLU A 101 7.56 -97.93 -22.32
N PHE A 102 8.62 -98.41 -22.96
CA PHE A 102 8.65 -99.78 -23.45
C PHE A 102 10.05 -100.37 -23.35
N ARG A 103 10.10 -101.70 -23.37
CA ARG A 103 11.32 -102.48 -23.41
C ARG A 103 11.51 -102.95 -24.85
N ALA A 104 12.51 -102.41 -25.54
CA ALA A 104 12.78 -102.77 -26.92
C ALA A 104 13.47 -104.14 -26.99
N ASP A 105 13.07 -105.01 -27.94
CA ASP A 105 13.71 -106.31 -28.14
C ASP A 105 15.24 -106.20 -28.39
N SER A 106 15.70 -105.05 -28.92
CA SER A 106 17.13 -104.75 -29.11
C SER A 106 17.91 -104.62 -27.80
N ASP A 107 17.26 -104.26 -26.69
CA ASP A 107 17.88 -104.15 -25.37
C ASP A 107 17.80 -105.47 -24.59
N ARG A 108 17.28 -106.54 -25.20
CA ARG A 108 17.16 -107.85 -24.56
C ARG A 108 18.54 -108.44 -24.27
N TYR A 109 18.76 -108.82 -23.02
CA TYR A 109 19.98 -109.47 -22.57
C TYR A 109 20.08 -110.88 -23.17
N GLN A 110 21.18 -111.17 -23.88
CA GLN A 110 21.39 -112.45 -24.57
C GLN A 110 22.35 -113.41 -23.84
N GLY A 111 22.64 -113.16 -22.56
CA GLY A 111 23.55 -114.00 -21.76
C GLY A 111 22.90 -115.24 -21.12
N PRO A 112 23.70 -116.12 -20.48
CA PRO A 112 23.21 -117.30 -19.76
C PRO A 112 22.21 -116.90 -18.66
N GLY A 113 21.02 -117.51 -18.66
CA GLY A 113 19.95 -117.20 -17.70
C GLY A 113 18.89 -116.21 -18.19
N ALA A 114 18.89 -115.85 -19.47
CA ALA A 114 17.86 -114.99 -20.06
C ALA A 114 16.46 -115.66 -20.03
N ASP A 115 15.57 -115.19 -19.15
CA ASP A 115 14.14 -115.52 -19.18
C ASP A 115 13.43 -114.68 -20.28
N ALA A 116 12.39 -115.25 -20.89
CA ALA A 116 11.72 -114.66 -22.05
C ALA A 116 10.84 -113.42 -21.76
N LEU A 117 10.57 -113.11 -20.50
CA LEU A 117 9.62 -112.09 -20.05
C LEU A 117 10.29 -110.90 -19.32
N ASN A 118 11.48 -111.05 -18.74
CA ASN A 118 12.04 -110.04 -17.83
C ASN A 118 13.49 -109.61 -18.06
N THR A 119 14.14 -110.00 -19.17
CA THR A 119 15.58 -109.75 -19.36
C THR A 119 15.89 -108.66 -20.38
N HIS A 120 15.54 -107.40 -20.07
CA HIS A 120 15.92 -106.22 -20.85
C HIS A 120 16.89 -105.34 -20.07
N THR A 121 17.93 -104.83 -20.74
CA THR A 121 18.99 -104.02 -20.10
C THR A 121 18.64 -102.54 -19.95
N ARG A 122 17.57 -102.06 -20.61
CA ARG A 122 17.11 -100.66 -20.59
C ARG A 122 15.58 -100.57 -20.70
N ILE A 123 15.04 -99.46 -20.20
CA ILE A 123 13.67 -99.00 -20.46
C ILE A 123 13.80 -97.74 -21.31
N THR A 124 13.08 -97.68 -22.44
CA THR A 124 13.03 -96.48 -23.27
C THR A 124 11.82 -95.65 -22.88
N GLU A 125 12.07 -94.44 -22.36
CA GLU A 125 11.05 -93.42 -22.14
C GLU A 125 10.85 -92.63 -23.44
N THR A 126 9.62 -92.56 -23.94
CA THR A 126 9.33 -91.93 -25.23
C THR A 126 8.00 -91.18 -25.21
N PRO A 127 7.88 -90.05 -25.91
CA PRO A 127 6.58 -89.42 -26.12
C PRO A 127 5.74 -90.24 -27.10
N SER A 128 4.48 -90.50 -26.71
CA SER A 128 3.42 -90.90 -27.64
C SER A 128 2.45 -89.74 -27.84
N PHE A 129 1.67 -89.79 -28.94
CA PHE A 129 0.70 -88.75 -29.28
C PHE A 129 -0.70 -89.35 -29.32
N VAL A 130 -1.63 -88.67 -28.66
CA VAL A 130 -3.02 -89.08 -28.52
C VAL A 130 -3.89 -88.05 -29.21
N PHE A 131 -4.89 -88.52 -29.96
CA PHE A 131 -5.84 -87.69 -30.68
C PHE A 131 -7.25 -87.93 -30.13
N GLY A 132 -7.86 -86.88 -29.56
CA GLY A 132 -9.19 -86.96 -28.95
C GLY A 132 -9.19 -86.41 -27.53
N THR A 133 -10.15 -86.82 -26.71
CA THR A 133 -10.24 -86.35 -25.32
C THR A 133 -8.97 -86.75 -24.54
N PRO A 134 -8.21 -85.79 -23.97
CA PRO A 134 -7.03 -86.10 -23.17
C PRO A 134 -7.39 -86.97 -21.98
N GLY A 135 -6.59 -88.01 -21.73
CA GLY A 135 -6.61 -88.78 -20.48
C GLY A 135 -6.05 -87.98 -19.30
N GLU A 136 -6.10 -88.57 -18.10
CA GLU A 136 -5.65 -87.92 -16.86
C GLU A 136 -4.17 -87.50 -16.89
N ASP A 137 -3.31 -88.29 -17.52
CA ASP A 137 -1.86 -88.02 -17.63
C ASP A 137 -1.45 -87.35 -18.96
N ASP A 138 -2.41 -87.05 -19.84
CA ASP A 138 -2.12 -86.49 -21.15
C ASP A 138 -1.90 -84.97 -21.05
N VAL A 139 -0.83 -84.47 -21.67
CA VAL A 139 -0.59 -83.02 -21.76
C VAL A 139 -1.13 -82.50 -23.09
N PRO A 140 -2.27 -81.78 -23.10
CA PRO A 140 -2.84 -81.22 -24.32
C PRO A 140 -1.90 -80.17 -24.92
N LEU A 141 -1.66 -80.28 -26.23
CA LEU A 141 -0.79 -79.36 -26.98
C LEU A 141 -1.58 -78.37 -27.81
N ALA A 142 -2.56 -78.85 -28.59
CA ALA A 142 -3.47 -77.99 -29.36
C ALA A 142 -4.76 -78.74 -29.74
N ARG A 143 -5.80 -77.99 -30.07
CA ARG A 143 -7.02 -78.47 -30.72
C ARG A 143 -6.88 -78.24 -32.22
N ILE A 144 -7.18 -79.25 -33.01
CA ILE A 144 -7.04 -79.23 -34.47
C ILE A 144 -8.40 -79.43 -35.12
N SER A 145 -8.81 -78.46 -35.92
CA SER A 145 -10.05 -78.48 -36.70
C SER A 145 -9.71 -78.06 -38.14
N LEU A 146 -9.68 -79.01 -39.07
CA LEU A 146 -9.22 -78.76 -40.45
C LEU A 146 -10.16 -77.83 -41.23
N ASN A 147 -11.40 -77.66 -40.76
CA ASN A 147 -12.42 -76.79 -41.34
C ASN A 147 -12.47 -75.37 -40.75
N GLN A 148 -11.64 -75.07 -39.74
CA GLN A 148 -11.54 -73.74 -39.11
C GLN A 148 -10.29 -72.99 -39.58
N ASN A 149 -10.32 -71.66 -39.53
CA ASN A 149 -9.17 -70.81 -39.84
C ASN A 149 -8.91 -69.84 -38.65
N PRO A 150 -7.79 -69.98 -37.91
CA PRO A 150 -6.71 -70.94 -38.12
C PRO A 150 -7.12 -72.38 -37.75
N PRO A 151 -6.57 -73.41 -38.41
CA PRO A 151 -6.92 -74.82 -38.17
C PRO A 151 -6.29 -75.41 -36.90
N ILE A 152 -5.35 -74.68 -36.28
CA ILE A 152 -4.64 -75.05 -35.06
C ILE A 152 -5.00 -74.03 -34.00
N ASP A 153 -5.49 -74.54 -32.87
CA ASP A 153 -5.96 -73.76 -31.73
C ASP A 153 -5.23 -74.20 -30.46
N ASP A 154 -4.29 -73.37 -30.01
CA ASP A 154 -3.47 -73.63 -28.84
C ASP A 154 -4.20 -73.37 -27.51
N SER A 155 -5.50 -73.02 -27.49
CA SER A 155 -6.21 -72.66 -26.25
C SER A 155 -6.27 -73.77 -25.21
N VAL A 156 -6.10 -75.03 -25.63
CA VAL A 156 -6.08 -76.19 -24.74
C VAL A 156 -4.70 -76.43 -24.12
N ARG A 157 -3.66 -75.77 -24.63
CA ARG A 157 -2.29 -75.86 -24.15
C ARG A 157 -2.17 -75.26 -22.76
N ARG A 158 -1.62 -76.02 -21.82
CA ARG A 158 -1.34 -75.55 -20.45
C ARG A 158 0.15 -75.41 -20.28
N TYR A 159 0.60 -74.27 -19.74
CA TYR A 159 2.00 -74.04 -19.38
C TYR A 159 2.22 -74.32 -17.90
N VAL A 160 3.43 -74.76 -17.59
CA VAL A 160 3.98 -74.82 -16.23
C VAL A 160 4.02 -73.38 -15.66
N SER A 161 3.52 -73.16 -14.43
CA SER A 161 2.87 -71.92 -13.93
C SER A 161 3.58 -70.52 -14.01
N SER A 162 2.73 -69.47 -13.97
CA SER A 162 2.95 -68.00 -13.70
C SER A 162 3.53 -67.04 -14.75
N TRP A 163 3.35 -67.29 -16.05
CA TRP A 163 3.63 -66.28 -17.07
C TRP A 163 2.31 -65.66 -17.58
N ILE A 164 2.13 -64.35 -17.39
CA ILE A 164 1.12 -63.58 -18.13
C ILE A 164 1.74 -63.16 -19.46
N ALA A 165 1.20 -63.67 -20.56
CA ALA A 165 1.71 -63.37 -21.89
C ALA A 165 1.58 -61.86 -22.22
N PRO A 166 2.54 -61.28 -22.97
CA PRO A 166 2.43 -59.91 -23.45
C PRO A 166 1.11 -59.70 -24.24
N GLY A 167 0.34 -58.66 -23.89
CA GLY A 167 -0.92 -58.31 -24.55
C GLY A 167 -2.18 -59.05 -24.04
N ALA A 168 -2.07 -59.84 -22.97
CA ALA A 168 -3.24 -60.47 -22.33
C ALA A 168 -4.18 -59.42 -21.72
N ASN A 169 -5.46 -59.45 -22.11
CA ASN A 169 -6.53 -58.69 -21.45
C ASN A 169 -7.07 -59.50 -20.28
N LEU A 170 -6.75 -59.10 -19.05
CA LEU A 170 -7.24 -59.74 -17.84
C LEU A 170 -8.43 -58.95 -17.27
N PRO A 171 -9.55 -59.60 -16.95
CA PRO A 171 -10.74 -58.91 -16.45
C PRO A 171 -10.56 -58.34 -15.04
N GLU A 172 -9.75 -58.99 -14.20
CA GLU A 172 -9.39 -58.54 -12.87
C GLU A 172 -8.02 -59.11 -12.47
N VAL A 173 -7.18 -58.30 -11.82
CA VAL A 173 -5.89 -58.71 -11.28
C VAL A 173 -5.79 -58.21 -9.84
N THR A 174 -5.84 -59.13 -8.88
CA THR A 174 -5.70 -58.83 -7.46
C THR A 174 -4.30 -59.18 -6.98
N ILE A 175 -3.57 -58.19 -6.47
CA ILE A 175 -2.21 -58.36 -5.94
C ILE A 175 -2.24 -58.06 -4.45
N ASN A 176 -2.11 -59.09 -3.62
CA ASN A 176 -2.21 -58.98 -2.16
C ASN A 176 -0.91 -58.53 -1.47
N ASN A 177 0.09 -58.07 -2.24
CA ASN A 177 1.37 -57.65 -1.69
C ASN A 177 1.91 -56.41 -2.42
N ILE A 178 2.85 -56.58 -3.36
CA ILE A 178 3.50 -55.48 -4.08
C ILE A 178 3.33 -55.68 -5.58
N LEU A 179 2.86 -54.64 -6.27
CA LEU A 179 2.94 -54.53 -7.72
C LEU A 179 4.16 -53.67 -8.07
N THR A 180 5.13 -54.23 -8.78
CA THR A 180 6.22 -53.46 -9.40
C THR A 180 6.03 -53.45 -10.90
N VAL A 181 5.94 -52.26 -11.50
CA VAL A 181 5.84 -52.08 -12.95
C VAL A 181 7.16 -51.50 -13.45
N ALA A 182 7.92 -52.27 -14.22
CA ALA A 182 9.23 -51.84 -14.75
C ALA A 182 9.14 -50.82 -15.92
N GLY A 183 7.92 -50.43 -16.31
CA GLY A 183 7.63 -49.48 -17.38
C GLY A 183 6.49 -48.52 -16.99
N GLY A 184 5.71 -48.07 -17.97
CA GLY A 184 4.57 -47.18 -17.73
C GLY A 184 3.34 -47.95 -17.21
N ALA A 185 2.67 -47.39 -16.20
CA ALA A 185 1.32 -47.78 -15.81
C ALA A 185 0.35 -46.70 -16.30
N ASN A 186 -0.67 -47.09 -17.07
CA ASN A 186 -1.75 -46.19 -17.47
C ASN A 186 -3.05 -46.66 -16.79
N VAL A 187 -3.66 -45.78 -16.01
CA VAL A 187 -4.97 -46.00 -15.39
C VAL A 187 -5.97 -45.13 -16.13
N SER A 188 -6.83 -45.75 -16.95
CA SER A 188 -7.80 -45.03 -17.79
C SER A 188 -9.01 -44.50 -17.03
N GLU A 189 -9.25 -45.03 -15.83
CA GLU A 189 -10.35 -44.61 -14.96
C GLU A 189 -9.79 -44.05 -13.65
N ASN A 190 -10.11 -44.69 -12.52
CA ASN A 190 -9.77 -44.17 -11.21
C ASN A 190 -8.57 -44.90 -10.62
N LEU A 191 -7.60 -44.14 -10.10
CA LEU A 191 -6.61 -44.64 -9.16
C LEU A 191 -7.04 -44.27 -7.74
N SER A 192 -7.38 -45.27 -6.92
CA SER A 192 -7.68 -45.07 -5.50
C SER A 192 -6.52 -45.58 -4.65
N VAL A 193 -5.90 -44.68 -3.88
CA VAL A 193 -4.82 -45.00 -2.95
C VAL A 193 -5.31 -44.72 -1.53
N SER A 194 -5.44 -45.75 -0.70
CA SER A 194 -5.83 -45.59 0.71
C SER A 194 -4.67 -45.21 1.63
N GLY A 195 -3.44 -45.35 1.15
CA GLY A 195 -2.21 -44.94 1.83
C GLY A 195 -1.56 -43.72 1.19
N ASN A 196 -0.23 -43.71 1.16
CA ASN A 196 0.54 -42.63 0.55
C ASN A 196 0.69 -42.85 -0.96
N LEU A 197 0.54 -41.79 -1.74
CA LEU A 197 1.00 -41.72 -3.13
C LEU A 197 2.28 -40.87 -3.16
N GLU A 198 3.41 -41.49 -3.45
CA GLU A 198 4.70 -40.81 -3.60
C GLU A 198 5.08 -40.73 -5.07
N VAL A 199 5.37 -39.53 -5.57
CA VAL A 199 5.74 -39.29 -6.97
C VAL A 199 7.11 -38.63 -6.98
N HIS A 200 8.13 -39.32 -7.51
CA HIS A 200 9.53 -38.86 -7.52
C HIS A 200 9.87 -37.96 -8.73
N GLY A 201 8.86 -37.62 -9.55
CA GLY A 201 8.99 -36.77 -10.73
C GLY A 201 7.81 -35.84 -10.90
N ASN A 202 7.66 -35.27 -12.09
CA ASN A 202 6.59 -34.32 -12.37
C ASN A 202 5.23 -35.03 -12.40
N SER A 203 4.26 -34.46 -11.67
CA SER A 203 2.86 -34.83 -11.82
C SER A 203 2.18 -33.78 -12.69
N THR A 204 1.75 -34.16 -13.89
CA THR A 204 0.91 -33.31 -14.75
C THR A 204 -0.55 -33.67 -14.50
N LEU A 205 -1.30 -32.77 -13.87
CA LEU A 205 -2.69 -32.99 -13.52
C LEU A 205 -3.58 -32.04 -14.34
N GLY A 206 -4.22 -32.57 -15.39
CA GLY A 206 -5.21 -31.86 -16.20
C GLY A 206 -4.95 -31.86 -17.70
N ASN A 207 -6.02 -31.61 -18.46
CA ASN A 207 -6.00 -31.25 -19.89
C ASN A 207 -6.38 -29.76 -20.03
N ALA A 208 -6.59 -29.27 -21.25
CA ALA A 208 -6.98 -27.86 -21.50
C ALA A 208 -8.36 -27.45 -20.92
N ASP A 209 -9.10 -28.38 -20.30
CA ASP A 209 -10.49 -28.19 -19.91
C ASP A 209 -10.66 -28.29 -18.38
N SER A 210 -10.49 -27.17 -17.67
CA SER A 210 -11.00 -26.97 -16.30
C SER A 210 -10.76 -28.14 -15.31
N ALA A 211 -9.61 -28.79 -15.39
CA ALA A 211 -9.23 -29.84 -14.44
C ALA A 211 -9.18 -29.27 -13.01
N ARG A 212 -9.77 -29.97 -12.05
CA ARG A 212 -9.82 -29.53 -10.65
C ARG A 212 -9.08 -30.51 -9.77
N ILE A 213 -8.12 -29.99 -9.00
CA ILE A 213 -7.51 -30.69 -7.88
C ILE A 213 -8.24 -30.22 -6.61
N THR A 214 -9.01 -31.11 -6.00
CA THR A 214 -9.67 -30.81 -4.72
C THR A 214 -8.86 -31.44 -3.59
N ILE A 215 -8.33 -30.61 -2.71
CA ILE A 215 -7.62 -31.05 -1.51
C ILE A 215 -8.51 -30.75 -0.31
N HIS A 216 -9.01 -31.79 0.35
CA HIS A 216 -9.84 -31.66 1.55
C HIS A 216 -9.02 -31.41 2.84
N GLY A 217 -7.70 -31.29 2.71
CA GLY A 217 -6.76 -31.09 3.82
C GLY A 217 -5.73 -29.99 3.53
N ILE A 218 -4.50 -30.20 3.99
CA ILE A 218 -3.40 -29.23 3.89
C ILE A 218 -2.48 -29.60 2.72
N LEU A 219 -2.19 -28.63 1.87
CA LEU A 219 -1.06 -28.70 0.92
C LEU A 219 0.18 -28.12 1.60
N ARG A 220 1.29 -28.86 1.63
CA ARG A 220 2.56 -28.46 2.25
C ARG A 220 3.73 -28.83 1.35
N SER A 221 4.80 -28.04 1.41
CA SER A 221 6.08 -28.38 0.78
C SER A 221 7.01 -28.94 1.84
N ASP A 222 7.48 -30.18 1.63
CA ASP A 222 8.55 -30.79 2.45
C ASP A 222 9.95 -30.51 1.86
N HIS A 223 10.02 -29.71 0.79
CA HIS A 223 11.29 -29.34 0.16
C HIS A 223 12.10 -28.41 1.09
N ALA A 224 13.43 -28.49 1.02
CA ALA A 224 14.32 -27.70 1.88
C ALA A 224 14.16 -26.18 1.72
N SER A 225 13.63 -25.71 0.58
CA SER A 225 13.29 -24.29 0.38
C SER A 225 12.00 -23.86 1.08
N GLY A 226 11.15 -24.81 1.49
CA GLY A 226 9.82 -24.54 2.05
C GLY A 226 8.82 -23.92 1.06
N ALA A 227 9.20 -23.74 -0.20
CA ALA A 227 8.38 -23.05 -1.19
C ALA A 227 7.25 -23.94 -1.72
N LEU A 228 6.05 -23.35 -1.80
CA LEU A 228 4.95 -23.82 -2.63
C LEU A 228 4.78 -22.78 -3.74
N GLU A 229 5.17 -23.14 -4.96
CA GLU A 229 5.15 -22.24 -6.11
C GLU A 229 3.87 -22.46 -6.92
N VAL A 230 3.24 -21.35 -7.33
CA VAL A 230 2.11 -21.32 -8.25
C VAL A 230 2.50 -20.37 -9.37
N ASP A 231 2.69 -20.92 -10.57
CA ASP A 231 3.20 -20.15 -11.72
C ASP A 231 2.18 -19.12 -12.23
N ASP A 232 0.90 -19.39 -12.02
CA ASP A 232 -0.22 -18.53 -12.41
C ASP A 232 -0.81 -17.75 -11.22
N ALA A 233 -1.84 -16.94 -11.49
CA ALA A 233 -2.51 -16.16 -10.47
C ALA A 233 -3.21 -17.04 -9.43
N VAL A 234 -3.02 -16.71 -8.14
CA VAL A 234 -3.77 -17.29 -7.03
C VAL A 234 -5.13 -16.59 -6.94
N HIS A 235 -6.21 -17.31 -7.23
CA HIS A 235 -7.59 -16.83 -7.06
C HIS A 235 -8.28 -17.55 -5.89
N THR A 236 -8.80 -16.79 -4.93
CA THR A 236 -9.56 -17.33 -3.80
C THR A 236 -11.00 -16.82 -3.84
N THR A 237 -11.98 -17.71 -3.66
CA THR A 237 -13.39 -17.30 -3.51
C THR A 237 -13.72 -16.82 -2.09
N GLY A 238 -12.87 -17.16 -1.12
CA GLY A 238 -12.89 -16.65 0.25
C GLY A 238 -11.65 -15.80 0.55
N SER A 239 -11.45 -15.50 1.83
CA SER A 239 -10.27 -14.77 2.29
C SER A 239 -8.98 -15.55 2.03
N LEU A 240 -7.96 -14.84 1.53
CA LEU A 240 -6.56 -15.29 1.61
C LEU A 240 -5.98 -14.81 2.93
N THR A 241 -5.73 -15.72 3.86
CA THR A 241 -5.04 -15.42 5.13
C THR A 241 -3.58 -15.85 5.02
N VAL A 242 -2.67 -14.96 5.40
CA VAL A 242 -1.23 -15.25 5.44
C VAL A 242 -0.73 -14.91 6.84
N ASP A 243 -0.23 -15.93 7.55
CA ASP A 243 0.23 -15.79 8.94
C ASP A 243 1.63 -15.17 9.05
N SER A 244 2.35 -15.08 7.92
CA SER A 244 3.70 -14.53 7.82
C SER A 244 3.76 -13.37 6.81
N ASN A 245 4.94 -13.03 6.33
CA ASN A 245 5.14 -11.89 5.45
C ASN A 245 4.64 -12.17 4.01
N VAL A 246 3.98 -11.19 3.42
CA VAL A 246 3.57 -11.17 2.01
C VAL A 246 4.51 -10.24 1.24
N GLY A 247 5.26 -10.81 0.29
CA GLY A 247 6.07 -10.06 -0.66
C GLY A 247 5.37 -9.94 -2.01
N ILE A 248 5.23 -8.73 -2.56
CA ILE A 248 4.75 -8.50 -3.93
C ILE A 248 5.85 -7.80 -4.72
N GLY A 249 6.40 -8.49 -5.72
CA GLY A 249 7.56 -8.00 -6.49
C GLY A 249 8.89 -8.05 -5.74
N THR A 250 8.95 -8.75 -4.60
CA THR A 250 10.17 -8.98 -3.79
C THR A 250 10.18 -10.40 -3.23
N THR A 251 11.36 -11.01 -3.13
CA THR A 251 11.58 -12.34 -2.54
C THR A 251 12.08 -12.28 -1.09
N GLN A 252 12.39 -11.08 -0.58
CA GLN A 252 12.87 -10.85 0.78
C GLN A 252 12.07 -9.72 1.44
N PRO A 253 10.81 -9.97 1.83
CA PRO A 253 9.96 -8.93 2.43
C PRO A 253 10.52 -8.46 3.78
N LEU A 254 10.75 -7.15 3.91
CA LEU A 254 11.31 -6.50 5.10
C LEU A 254 10.28 -6.30 6.23
N GLN A 255 9.00 -6.36 5.89
CA GLN A 255 7.86 -6.20 6.79
C GLN A 255 6.78 -7.23 6.43
N THR A 256 5.74 -7.35 7.26
CA THR A 256 4.64 -8.29 7.04
C THR A 256 3.92 -8.10 5.70
N LEU A 257 3.89 -6.89 5.18
CA LEU A 257 3.51 -6.62 3.79
C LEU A 257 4.59 -5.74 3.17
N ASP A 258 5.31 -6.27 2.18
CA ASP A 258 6.35 -5.55 1.45
C ASP A 258 6.04 -5.60 -0.05
N ILE A 259 5.89 -4.42 -0.65
CA ILE A 259 5.46 -4.26 -2.04
C ILE A 259 6.51 -3.43 -2.76
N ASN A 260 7.27 -4.08 -3.63
CA ASN A 260 8.17 -3.43 -4.56
C ASN A 260 7.38 -3.00 -5.81
N GLY A 261 6.58 -1.96 -5.67
CA GLY A 261 5.66 -1.51 -6.71
C GLY A 261 4.65 -0.48 -6.22
N ARG A 262 3.50 -0.42 -6.89
CA ARG A 262 2.39 0.47 -6.54
C ARG A 262 1.25 -0.33 -5.93
N ILE A 263 0.49 0.31 -5.05
CA ILE A 263 -0.75 -0.24 -4.49
C ILE A 263 -1.89 0.60 -5.05
N HIS A 264 -2.88 -0.05 -5.66
CA HIS A 264 -4.15 0.59 -6.03
C HIS A 264 -5.21 0.19 -5.00
N VAL A 265 -5.84 1.18 -4.38
CA VAL A 265 -6.80 1.01 -3.30
C VAL A 265 -8.10 1.70 -3.74
N GLY A 266 -9.06 0.92 -4.28
CA GLY A 266 -10.22 1.46 -5.01
C GLY A 266 -11.31 2.11 -4.15
N ASP A 267 -11.60 1.54 -2.98
CA ASP A 267 -12.58 2.06 -2.01
C ASP A 267 -12.00 1.95 -0.59
N GLY A 268 -10.73 2.33 -0.42
CA GLY A 268 -9.97 1.75 0.69
C GLY A 268 -9.33 2.74 1.65
N VAL A 269 -9.43 2.29 2.88
CA VAL A 269 -8.89 2.87 4.09
C VAL A 269 -7.81 1.91 4.58
N ILE A 270 -6.65 2.45 4.94
CA ILE A 270 -5.65 1.71 5.72
C ILE A 270 -5.91 2.04 7.19
N GLN A 271 -6.35 1.06 7.96
CA GLN A 271 -6.86 1.27 9.31
C GLN A 271 -6.09 0.47 10.36
N GLN A 272 -5.92 1.09 11.52
CA GLN A 272 -5.46 0.45 12.75
C GLN A 272 -6.56 0.47 13.83
N GLY A 273 -6.92 -0.72 14.31
CA GLY A 273 -7.90 -0.92 15.39
C GLY A 273 -9.34 -0.52 15.02
N GLY A 274 -10.28 -0.70 15.96
CA GLY A 274 -11.70 -0.32 15.77
C GLY A 274 -12.48 -1.19 14.78
N ALA A 275 -13.74 -0.81 14.53
CA ALA A 275 -14.59 -1.47 13.53
C ALA A 275 -14.20 -1.01 12.12
N ALA A 276 -14.30 -1.89 11.12
CA ALA A 276 -13.93 -1.59 9.74
C ALA A 276 -14.70 -0.38 9.19
N ILE A 277 -13.98 0.61 8.66
CA ILE A 277 -14.57 1.75 7.96
C ILE A 277 -14.94 1.31 6.53
N THR A 278 -16.21 1.46 6.18
CA THR A 278 -16.77 0.99 4.90
C THR A 278 -17.60 2.02 4.14
N SER A 279 -17.79 3.23 4.70
CA SER A 279 -18.69 4.26 4.15
C SER A 279 -17.98 5.36 3.35
N THR A 280 -16.65 5.42 3.37
CA THR A 280 -15.87 6.40 2.59
C THR A 280 -15.24 5.76 1.36
N ARG A 281 -15.11 6.56 0.30
CA ARG A 281 -14.39 6.19 -0.93
C ARG A 281 -13.03 6.88 -1.05
N ASP A 282 -12.75 7.83 -0.15
CA ASP A 282 -11.48 8.54 -0.14
C ASP A 282 -10.36 7.62 0.36
N LEU A 283 -9.17 7.76 -0.22
CA LEU A 283 -7.98 7.12 0.32
C LEU A 283 -7.64 7.76 1.66
N GLY A 284 -7.75 7.00 2.74
CA GLY A 284 -7.44 7.49 4.08
C GLY A 284 -6.56 6.53 4.87
N LEU A 285 -5.80 7.12 5.78
CA LEU A 285 -5.05 6.42 6.82
C LEU A 285 -5.76 6.72 8.14
N TYR A 286 -6.13 5.70 8.91
CA TYR A 286 -6.94 5.83 10.13
C TYR A 286 -6.32 5.10 11.31
N SER A 287 -6.31 5.76 12.47
CA SER A 287 -6.06 5.15 13.77
C SER A 287 -7.32 5.32 14.63
N GLN A 288 -8.01 4.23 14.92
CA GLN A 288 -9.20 4.22 15.79
C GLN A 288 -8.86 3.84 17.25
N ILE A 289 -7.57 3.82 17.59
CA ILE A 289 -7.10 3.54 18.94
C ILE A 289 -6.80 4.88 19.63
N PRO A 290 -7.48 5.23 20.74
CA PRO A 290 -7.19 6.45 21.49
C PRO A 290 -5.70 6.57 21.83
N SER A 291 -5.18 7.80 21.78
CA SER A 291 -3.77 8.13 22.04
C SER A 291 -2.74 7.51 21.08
N THR A 292 -3.16 6.83 20.00
CA THR A 292 -2.26 6.35 18.95
C THR A 292 -2.28 7.32 17.77
N TRP A 293 -1.13 7.94 17.48
CA TRP A 293 -1.01 8.92 16.40
C TRP A 293 -0.67 8.27 15.06
N MET A 294 -1.09 8.92 13.97
CA MET A 294 -0.53 8.65 12.66
C MET A 294 0.83 9.35 12.52
N ARG A 295 1.81 8.66 11.97
CA ARG A 295 3.16 9.18 11.77
C ARG A 295 3.45 9.35 10.28
N PHE A 296 3.92 10.53 9.91
CA PHE A 296 4.53 10.81 8.61
C PHE A 296 5.97 11.25 8.89
N VAL A 297 6.93 10.38 8.59
CA VAL A 297 8.34 10.57 8.98
C VAL A 297 9.21 10.51 7.75
N THR A 298 10.12 11.48 7.65
CA THR A 298 11.12 11.58 6.59
C THR A 298 12.49 11.77 7.23
N THR A 299 13.54 11.33 6.55
CA THR A 299 14.92 11.59 6.98
C THR A 299 15.46 12.79 6.22
N ASN A 300 15.44 13.97 6.85
CA ASN A 300 15.91 15.23 6.26
C ASN A 300 15.26 15.57 4.90
N ALA A 301 14.00 15.13 4.71
CA ALA A 301 13.20 15.44 3.53
C ALA A 301 11.91 16.15 3.95
N PRO A 302 11.35 17.02 3.12
CA PRO A 302 10.11 17.72 3.42
C PRO A 302 8.88 16.80 3.26
N ILE A 303 7.80 17.15 3.96
CA ILE A 303 6.46 16.60 3.73
C ILE A 303 5.72 17.58 2.82
N ARG A 304 5.14 17.08 1.72
CA ARG A 304 4.47 17.92 0.71
C ARG A 304 3.08 17.42 0.39
N PHE A 305 2.15 18.37 0.27
CA PHE A 305 0.77 18.15 -0.12
C PHE A 305 0.50 18.77 -1.47
N TYR A 306 -0.08 17.98 -2.38
CA TYR A 306 -0.37 18.35 -3.76
C TYR A 306 -1.86 18.25 -4.03
N THR A 307 -2.37 19.13 -4.88
CA THR A 307 -3.76 19.12 -5.35
C THR A 307 -3.85 19.38 -6.86
N ASP A 308 -2.79 19.09 -7.60
CA ASP A 308 -2.66 19.37 -9.03
C ASP A 308 -3.18 18.24 -9.94
N GLY A 309 -3.72 17.15 -9.35
CA GLY A 309 -4.40 16.07 -10.07
C GLY A 309 -3.50 15.22 -10.97
N ASN A 310 -2.18 15.33 -10.82
CA ASN A 310 -1.20 14.64 -11.67
C ASN A 310 -0.05 14.07 -10.81
N ILE A 311 1.19 14.06 -11.31
CA ILE A 311 2.36 13.52 -10.61
C ILE A 311 2.84 14.33 -9.38
N GLY A 312 2.15 15.41 -8.97
CA GLY A 312 2.55 16.24 -7.83
C GLY A 312 3.75 17.12 -8.11
N THR A 313 3.58 18.11 -8.99
CA THR A 313 4.67 19.01 -9.43
C THR A 313 4.87 20.21 -8.51
N THR A 314 3.79 20.86 -8.09
CA THR A 314 3.84 22.08 -7.27
C THR A 314 3.07 21.85 -5.97
N PRO A 315 3.75 21.76 -4.81
CA PRO A 315 3.07 21.56 -3.54
C PRO A 315 2.28 22.81 -3.17
N ARG A 316 1.07 22.61 -2.62
CA ARG A 316 0.26 23.70 -2.06
C ARG A 316 0.62 23.97 -0.60
N CYS A 317 1.07 22.96 0.11
CA CYS A 317 1.60 23.04 1.46
C CYS A 317 2.88 22.19 1.56
N THR A 318 3.90 22.74 2.21
CA THR A 318 5.16 22.05 2.52
C THR A 318 5.48 22.18 4.00
N ILE A 319 6.06 21.14 4.57
CA ILE A 319 6.73 21.17 5.88
C ILE A 319 8.18 20.81 5.62
N GLU A 320 9.08 21.79 5.71
CA GLU A 320 10.50 21.62 5.43
C GLU A 320 11.21 20.88 6.58
N PRO A 321 12.41 20.29 6.36
CA PRO A 321 13.14 19.55 7.39
C PRO A 321 13.46 20.34 8.67
N ASN A 322 13.50 21.67 8.58
CA ASN A 322 13.69 22.57 9.72
C ASN A 322 12.39 22.86 10.50
N GLY A 323 11.26 22.29 10.09
CA GLY A 323 9.95 22.49 10.70
C GLY A 323 9.15 23.67 10.16
N ASN A 324 9.70 24.45 9.22
CA ASN A 324 8.97 25.58 8.64
C ASN A 324 7.84 25.09 7.72
N VAL A 325 6.66 25.70 7.86
CA VAL A 325 5.48 25.42 7.05
C VAL A 325 5.33 26.50 5.99
N GLY A 326 5.31 26.10 4.72
CA GLY A 326 5.04 26.98 3.59
C GLY A 326 3.65 26.69 2.99
N ILE A 327 2.82 27.72 2.81
CA ILE A 327 1.56 27.64 2.05
C ILE A 327 1.71 28.54 0.83
N GLY A 328 1.57 27.96 -0.36
CA GLY A 328 1.84 28.66 -1.63
C GLY A 328 3.32 28.95 -1.92
N THR A 329 4.24 28.45 -1.09
CA THR A 329 5.70 28.59 -1.26
C THR A 329 6.43 27.33 -0.81
N THR A 330 7.54 26.99 -1.48
CA THR A 330 8.41 25.85 -1.12
C THR A 330 9.65 26.26 -0.34
N THR A 331 9.86 27.55 -0.12
CA THR A 331 11.03 28.09 0.58
C THR A 331 10.57 29.02 1.71
N PRO A 332 9.90 28.47 2.74
CA PRO A 332 9.42 29.27 3.86
C PRO A 332 10.59 29.87 4.65
N SER A 333 10.67 31.20 4.72
CA SER A 333 11.68 31.95 5.47
C SER A 333 11.36 32.07 6.97
N ASN A 334 10.15 31.67 7.37
CA ASN A 334 9.63 31.73 8.73
C ASN A 334 8.94 30.39 9.09
N PRO A 335 8.71 30.09 10.38
CA PRO A 335 8.01 28.87 10.81
C PRO A 335 6.63 28.67 10.15
N LEU A 336 5.95 29.76 9.83
CA LEU A 336 4.81 29.77 8.92
C LEU A 336 5.02 30.89 7.89
N HIS A 337 5.07 30.54 6.60
CA HIS A 337 5.13 31.48 5.50
C HIS A 337 3.97 31.21 4.53
N VAL A 338 3.02 32.14 4.46
CA VAL A 338 1.90 32.08 3.52
C VAL A 338 2.15 33.08 2.41
N GLN A 339 2.20 32.59 1.17
CA GLN A 339 2.35 33.41 -0.03
C GLN A 339 1.15 33.14 -0.94
N GLY A 340 0.40 34.19 -1.27
CA GLY A 340 -0.72 34.16 -2.19
C GLY A 340 -0.59 35.27 -3.22
N ASN A 341 -1.24 35.09 -4.38
CA ASN A 341 -1.37 36.12 -5.40
C ASN A 341 -2.87 36.34 -5.65
N GLU A 342 -3.54 36.97 -4.69
CA GLU A 342 -4.98 37.22 -4.76
C GLU A 342 -5.24 38.46 -5.63
N SER A 343 -5.95 38.27 -6.74
CA SER A 343 -6.35 39.31 -7.69
C SER A 343 -7.87 39.26 -7.93
N GLY A 344 -8.67 39.39 -6.86
CA GLY A 344 -10.13 39.49 -6.90
C GLY A 344 -10.67 40.90 -6.58
N GLY A 345 -11.95 41.17 -6.82
CA GLY A 345 -12.57 42.47 -6.54
C GLY A 345 -12.84 42.70 -5.05
N ALA A 346 -12.02 43.52 -4.39
CA ALA A 346 -12.23 44.37 -3.21
C ALA A 346 -12.95 43.87 -1.93
N SER A 347 -13.61 42.71 -1.84
CA SER A 347 -14.33 42.31 -0.60
C SER A 347 -13.68 41.19 0.21
N GLU A 348 -12.83 40.34 -0.38
CA GLU A 348 -12.29 39.14 0.30
C GLU A 348 -10.81 38.81 -0.01
N ASN A 349 -10.06 39.72 -0.64
CA ASN A 349 -8.64 39.48 -0.96
C ASN A 349 -7.74 39.59 0.27
N ALA A 350 -7.70 38.53 1.08
CA ALA A 350 -6.71 38.38 2.13
C ALA A 350 -5.86 37.14 1.87
N THR A 351 -4.53 37.28 1.91
CA THR A 351 -3.62 36.11 1.91
C THR A 351 -3.90 35.17 3.09
N VAL A 352 -4.40 35.72 4.21
CA VAL A 352 -4.84 34.96 5.39
C VAL A 352 -6.10 35.63 5.96
N LEU A 353 -7.19 34.85 6.08
CA LEU A 353 -8.41 35.24 6.78
C LEU A 353 -8.48 34.56 8.15
N PHE A 354 -8.65 35.36 9.20
CA PHE A 354 -8.98 34.88 10.54
C PHE A 354 -10.45 35.19 10.81
N GLU A 355 -11.28 34.16 10.93
CA GLU A 355 -12.71 34.30 11.19
C GLU A 355 -13.10 33.44 12.40
N ASN A 356 -13.92 34.01 13.27
CA ASN A 356 -14.65 33.26 14.28
C ASN A 356 -16.14 33.31 13.98
N THR A 357 -16.72 32.15 13.72
CA THR A 357 -18.13 31.98 13.29
C THR A 357 -19.09 31.78 14.46
N ILE A 358 -18.62 31.81 15.70
CA ILE A 358 -19.48 31.66 16.89
C ILE A 358 -20.54 32.78 16.89
N SER A 359 -21.81 32.39 16.71
CA SER A 359 -22.95 33.31 16.71
C SER A 359 -23.65 33.40 18.08
N ASN A 360 -23.13 32.72 19.10
CA ASN A 360 -23.70 32.82 20.45
C ASN A 360 -23.22 34.11 21.13
N SER A 361 -24.15 34.92 21.64
CA SER A 361 -23.82 36.21 22.27
C SER A 361 -23.19 36.09 23.66
N ASN A 362 -23.03 34.86 24.17
CA ASN A 362 -22.61 34.58 25.55
C ASN A 362 -21.20 33.96 25.64
N ALA A 363 -20.51 33.68 24.53
CA ALA A 363 -19.11 33.26 24.57
C ALA A 363 -18.16 34.45 24.44
N SER A 364 -17.20 34.56 25.35
CA SER A 364 -16.02 35.39 25.16
C SER A 364 -15.18 34.76 24.06
N THR A 365 -15.04 35.45 22.93
CA THR A 365 -14.25 34.94 21.81
C THR A 365 -13.25 35.98 21.32
N THR A 366 -12.11 35.49 20.80
CA THR A 366 -11.04 36.30 20.24
C THR A 366 -10.71 35.74 18.87
N VAL A 367 -10.76 36.59 17.83
CA VAL A 367 -10.42 36.19 16.45
C VAL A 367 -8.90 36.05 16.27
N LEU A 368 -8.14 37.02 16.78
CA LEU A 368 -6.68 37.02 16.73
C LEU A 368 -6.10 37.43 18.08
N ALA A 369 -5.25 36.59 18.65
CA ALA A 369 -4.46 36.89 19.83
C ALA A 369 -2.97 36.85 19.48
N LEU A 370 -2.25 37.93 19.77
CA LEU A 370 -0.80 38.00 19.59
C LEU A 370 -0.13 37.98 20.97
N LYS A 371 0.68 36.95 21.23
CA LYS A 371 1.33 36.74 22.53
C LYS A 371 2.84 36.59 22.36
N ALA A 372 3.58 37.34 23.17
CA ALA A 372 5.01 37.16 23.35
C ALA A 372 5.28 36.44 24.69
N SER A 373 6.37 35.68 24.76
CA SER A 373 6.69 34.86 25.95
C SER A 373 7.30 35.67 27.11
N GLY A 374 7.88 36.84 26.83
CA GLY A 374 8.52 37.69 27.85
C GLY A 374 7.55 38.63 28.55
N THR A 375 7.84 38.98 29.80
CA THR A 375 7.07 39.96 30.59
C THR A 375 7.59 41.40 30.44
N ASN A 376 8.84 41.57 30.01
CA ASN A 376 9.47 42.88 29.75
C ASN A 376 9.58 43.12 28.26
N LEU A 377 8.45 43.41 27.61
CA LEU A 377 8.44 43.71 26.19
C LEU A 377 9.07 45.09 25.94
N ASN A 378 9.70 45.26 24.79
CA ASN A 378 10.36 46.51 24.39
C ASN A 378 10.35 46.59 22.87
N LEU A 379 11.03 47.59 22.29
CA LEU A 379 11.06 47.81 20.83
C LEU A 379 11.52 46.59 20.01
N ASN A 380 12.29 45.66 20.59
CA ASN A 380 12.70 44.43 19.91
C ASN A 380 11.58 43.39 19.80
N HIS A 381 10.51 43.54 20.57
CA HIS A 381 9.34 42.66 20.61
C HIS A 381 8.21 43.27 19.76
N ALA A 382 8.28 43.09 18.45
CA ALA A 382 7.21 43.48 17.54
C ALA A 382 6.12 42.41 17.50
N PHE A 383 4.87 42.82 17.63
CA PHE A 383 3.69 42.00 17.40
C PHE A 383 3.29 42.02 15.92
N ILE A 384 3.36 43.20 15.30
CA ILE A 384 3.08 43.41 13.88
C ILE A 384 4.22 44.27 13.31
N ARG A 385 4.75 43.88 12.15
CA ARG A 385 5.70 44.68 11.38
C ARG A 385 5.10 44.97 10.01
N PHE A 386 5.25 46.20 9.57
CA PHE A 386 4.88 46.62 8.22
C PHE A 386 6.15 46.77 7.39
N PHE A 387 6.18 46.14 6.23
CA PHE A 387 7.32 46.18 5.30
C PHE A 387 6.89 46.76 3.96
N ASP A 388 7.76 47.55 3.33
CA ASP A 388 7.74 47.72 1.89
C ASP A 388 8.60 46.62 1.23
N SER A 389 8.86 46.71 -0.07
CA SER A 389 9.67 45.70 -0.78
C SER A 389 11.14 45.62 -0.32
N LEU A 390 11.64 46.60 0.45
CA LEU A 390 13.05 46.76 0.80
C LEU A 390 13.31 46.75 2.31
N ARG A 391 12.39 47.27 3.13
CA ARG A 391 12.63 47.53 4.55
C ARG A 391 11.35 47.60 5.37
N GLN A 392 11.52 47.57 6.69
CA GLN A 392 10.43 47.87 7.63
C GLN A 392 10.09 49.37 7.55
N ILE A 393 8.78 49.68 7.52
CA ILE A 393 8.23 51.04 7.46
C ILE A 393 7.43 51.43 8.71
N GLY A 394 7.09 50.47 9.56
CA GLY A 394 6.43 50.71 10.84
C GLY A 394 6.13 49.41 11.59
N GLY A 395 5.44 49.52 12.72
CA GLY A 395 5.01 48.34 13.47
C GLY A 395 4.26 48.64 14.75
N ILE A 396 3.82 47.57 15.40
CA ILE A 396 3.18 47.57 16.70
C ILE A 396 4.07 46.74 17.63
N HIS A 397 4.61 47.38 18.66
CA HIS A 397 5.64 46.82 19.53
C HIS A 397 5.21 46.85 20.98
N GLY A 398 5.81 45.99 21.80
CA GLY A 398 5.70 46.11 23.25
C GLY A 398 6.51 47.28 23.80
N ASN A 399 6.05 47.83 24.91
CA ASN A 399 6.72 48.85 25.70
C ASN A 399 6.45 48.62 27.20
N GLY A 400 7.15 47.65 27.79
CA GLY A 400 6.84 47.07 29.09
C GLY A 400 5.48 46.37 29.05
N ASN A 401 4.54 46.89 29.85
CA ASN A 401 3.16 46.41 29.92
C ASN A 401 2.22 47.09 28.90
N ASN A 402 2.74 47.90 27.99
CA ASN A 402 1.96 48.66 27.01
C ASN A 402 2.30 48.27 25.57
N ILE A 403 1.51 48.80 24.64
CA ILE A 403 1.74 48.75 23.20
C ILE A 403 2.13 50.13 22.70
N GLN A 404 3.03 50.19 21.74
CA GLN A 404 3.42 51.41 21.03
C GLN A 404 3.38 51.19 19.51
N PHE A 405 2.95 52.22 18.80
CA PHE A 405 3.10 52.31 17.35
C PHE A 405 4.47 52.91 17.02
N SER A 406 5.15 52.34 16.03
CA SER A 406 6.42 52.86 15.51
C SER A 406 6.25 53.29 14.05
N GLY A 407 6.80 54.45 13.71
CA GLY A 407 6.69 55.05 12.38
C GLY A 407 7.40 56.40 12.31
N ASN A 408 7.32 57.05 11.16
CA ASN A 408 8.00 58.32 10.89
C ASN A 408 7.16 59.57 11.23
N SER A 409 6.00 59.41 11.89
CA SER A 409 5.16 60.52 12.34
C SER A 409 4.65 60.29 13.75
N ALA A 410 4.11 61.36 14.35
CA ALA A 410 3.75 61.41 15.76
C ALA A 410 2.40 62.10 16.02
N ASP A 411 1.55 62.26 15.00
CA ASP A 411 0.26 62.93 15.11
C ASP A 411 -0.95 62.00 14.91
N TYR A 412 -2.03 62.36 15.61
CA TYR A 412 -3.34 61.73 15.54
C TYR A 412 -4.27 62.61 14.72
N ALA A 413 -4.84 62.04 13.66
CA ALA A 413 -5.67 62.77 12.71
C ALA A 413 -6.97 62.04 12.37
N GLU A 414 -7.91 62.79 11.81
CA GLU A 414 -9.15 62.27 11.23
C GLU A 414 -9.37 62.92 9.86
N CYS A 415 -9.86 62.16 8.89
CA CYS A 415 -10.26 62.73 7.60
C CYS A 415 -11.55 63.54 7.76
N LEU A 416 -11.49 64.83 7.42
CA LEU A 416 -12.66 65.72 7.40
C LEU A 416 -12.99 66.15 5.96
N PRO A 417 -14.28 66.21 5.59
CA PRO A 417 -14.70 66.64 4.28
C PRO A 417 -14.42 68.14 4.06
N ARG A 418 -14.00 68.49 2.84
CA ARG A 418 -13.87 69.88 2.43
C ARG A 418 -15.23 70.57 2.46
N PHE A 419 -15.26 71.82 2.93
CA PHE A 419 -16.45 72.66 2.86
C PHE A 419 -16.81 72.95 1.39
N ARG A 420 -15.77 73.16 0.59
CA ARG A 420 -15.81 73.34 -0.86
C ARG A 420 -14.94 72.28 -1.53
N ALA A 421 -15.53 71.45 -2.38
CA ALA A 421 -14.82 70.38 -3.07
C ALA A 421 -13.68 70.89 -3.98
N ASP A 422 -13.83 72.08 -4.53
CA ASP A 422 -12.87 72.72 -5.46
C ASP A 422 -11.74 73.48 -4.75
N GLU A 423 -11.82 73.66 -3.42
CA GLU A 423 -10.81 74.38 -2.67
C GLU A 423 -9.52 73.57 -2.58
N ALA A 424 -8.41 74.15 -3.05
CA ALA A 424 -7.09 73.52 -2.96
C ALA A 424 -6.58 73.61 -1.52
N ILE A 425 -6.68 72.51 -0.80
CA ILE A 425 -6.14 72.32 0.55
C ILE A 425 -5.03 71.29 0.44
N GLU A 426 -3.88 71.59 1.02
CA GLU A 426 -2.68 70.78 0.95
C GLU A 426 -2.11 70.51 2.35
N PRO A 427 -1.27 69.48 2.51
CA PRO A 427 -0.59 69.24 3.78
C PRO A 427 0.23 70.44 4.26
N GLY A 428 0.11 70.72 5.56
CA GLY A 428 0.65 71.89 6.24
C GLY A 428 -0.24 73.13 6.19
N ASP A 429 -1.34 73.13 5.43
CA ASP A 429 -2.28 74.26 5.45
C ASP A 429 -3.00 74.34 6.81
N ILE A 430 -3.26 75.56 7.24
CA ILE A 430 -4.15 75.89 8.36
C ILE A 430 -5.57 76.03 7.84
N VAL A 431 -6.52 75.37 8.50
CA VAL A 431 -7.93 75.35 8.12
C VAL A 431 -8.85 75.69 9.28
N GLY A 432 -9.94 76.40 8.98
CA GLY A 432 -11.08 76.56 9.86
C GLY A 432 -12.04 75.38 9.72
N VAL A 433 -12.53 74.88 10.87
CA VAL A 433 -13.53 73.82 10.94
C VAL A 433 -14.92 74.41 11.22
N PHE A 434 -15.87 74.12 10.34
CA PHE A 434 -17.28 74.53 10.45
C PHE A 434 -18.18 73.31 10.34
N GLY A 435 -18.86 72.96 11.44
CA GLY A 435 -19.79 71.82 11.45
C GLY A 435 -19.19 70.51 10.93
N GLY A 436 -17.90 70.25 11.20
CA GLY A 436 -17.18 69.05 10.73
C GLY A 436 -16.61 69.14 9.31
N LYS A 437 -16.71 70.29 8.63
CA LYS A 437 -16.11 70.54 7.31
C LYS A 437 -14.97 71.55 7.40
N ILE A 438 -14.00 71.45 6.49
CA ILE A 438 -12.79 72.28 6.48
C ILE A 438 -12.71 73.26 5.32
N THR A 439 -12.13 74.43 5.56
CA THR A 439 -11.79 75.44 4.55
C THR A 439 -10.62 76.28 5.05
N LYS A 440 -9.85 76.93 4.17
CA LYS A 440 -8.79 77.89 4.53
C LYS A 440 -9.33 79.15 5.18
N THR A 441 -10.64 79.40 5.07
CA THR A 441 -11.30 80.50 5.77
C THR A 441 -11.37 80.20 7.26
N VAL A 442 -10.78 81.06 8.10
CA VAL A 442 -10.72 80.83 9.56
C VAL A 442 -11.66 81.74 10.37
N THR A 443 -12.17 82.80 9.77
CA THR A 443 -13.06 83.75 10.46
C THR A 443 -14.38 83.08 10.86
N GLY A 444 -14.65 83.05 12.16
CA GLY A 444 -15.86 82.42 12.72
C GLY A 444 -15.81 80.90 12.79
N ALA A 445 -14.66 80.28 12.51
CA ALA A 445 -14.49 78.84 12.63
C ALA A 445 -14.70 78.38 14.08
N HIS A 446 -15.28 77.20 14.26
CA HIS A 446 -15.42 76.61 15.59
C HIS A 446 -14.06 76.18 16.15
N HIS A 447 -13.18 75.70 15.28
CA HIS A 447 -11.80 75.35 15.57
C HIS A 447 -10.91 75.76 14.40
N VAL A 448 -9.65 76.07 14.70
CA VAL A 448 -8.59 76.21 13.70
C VAL A 448 -7.63 75.04 13.89
N MET A 449 -7.33 74.33 12.81
CA MET A 449 -6.52 73.11 12.82
C MET A 449 -5.51 73.12 11.67
N ALA A 450 -4.62 72.13 11.66
CA ALA A 450 -3.64 71.94 10.59
C ALA A 450 -3.88 70.64 9.83
N ILE A 451 -3.65 70.69 8.52
CA ILE A 451 -3.65 69.51 7.65
C ILE A 451 -2.32 68.78 7.78
N THR A 452 -2.36 67.47 8.00
CA THR A 452 -1.18 66.59 8.08
C THR A 452 -1.01 65.81 6.78
N ASP A 453 0.16 65.21 6.52
CA ASP A 453 0.34 64.28 5.40
C ASP A 453 0.58 62.83 5.85
N LYS A 454 0.99 62.59 7.10
CA LYS A 454 1.49 61.28 7.53
C LYS A 454 1.08 60.90 8.96
N PRO A 455 -0.18 61.02 9.38
CA PRO A 455 -0.59 60.64 10.73
C PRO A 455 -0.21 59.20 11.10
N ILE A 456 0.25 58.98 12.34
CA ILE A 456 0.55 57.63 12.83
C ILE A 456 -0.74 56.83 13.08
N VAL A 457 -1.83 57.53 13.38
CA VAL A 457 -3.19 56.99 13.47
C VAL A 457 -4.12 57.95 12.73
N LEU A 458 -4.85 57.42 11.74
CA LEU A 458 -5.83 58.17 10.96
C LEU A 458 -7.21 57.53 11.07
N GLY A 459 -8.16 58.29 11.61
CA GLY A 459 -9.58 57.92 11.66
C GLY A 459 -10.37 58.37 10.43
N ASN A 460 -11.55 57.79 10.25
CA ASN A 460 -12.57 58.22 9.29
C ASN A 460 -12.12 58.32 7.81
N MET A 461 -11.19 57.45 7.38
CA MET A 461 -10.75 57.41 5.98
C MET A 461 -11.92 57.08 5.04
N PRO A 462 -12.25 57.93 4.05
CA PRO A 462 -13.37 57.67 3.13
C PRO A 462 -13.05 56.55 2.13
N GLU A 463 -14.10 56.04 1.48
CA GLU A 463 -14.00 55.10 0.37
C GLU A 463 -13.12 55.65 -0.76
N HIS A 464 -12.47 54.75 -1.51
CA HIS A 464 -11.44 55.12 -2.49
C HIS A 464 -11.89 56.20 -3.49
N GLN A 465 -13.15 56.16 -3.93
CA GLN A 465 -13.72 57.12 -4.88
C GLN A 465 -13.88 58.54 -4.29
N ASP A 466 -14.12 58.66 -2.98
CA ASP A 466 -14.45 59.94 -2.32
C ASP A 466 -13.24 60.58 -1.63
N ARG A 467 -12.08 59.91 -1.60
CA ARG A 467 -10.84 60.42 -0.97
C ARG A 467 -10.43 61.82 -1.42
N HIS A 468 -10.75 62.20 -2.66
CA HIS A 468 -10.44 63.53 -3.19
C HIS A 468 -11.24 64.68 -2.55
N LEU A 469 -12.28 64.37 -1.77
CA LEU A 469 -13.16 65.34 -1.11
C LEU A 469 -12.81 65.58 0.37
N TYR A 470 -11.80 64.91 0.90
CA TYR A 470 -11.44 64.90 2.32
C TYR A 470 -9.96 65.22 2.50
N GLU A 471 -9.60 65.79 3.65
CA GLU A 471 -8.22 65.93 4.08
C GLU A 471 -8.01 65.38 5.49
N PRO A 472 -6.84 64.81 5.80
CA PRO A 472 -6.49 64.41 7.16
C PRO A 472 -6.13 65.65 8.00
N VAL A 473 -6.93 65.87 9.04
CA VAL A 473 -6.79 67.01 9.96
C VAL A 473 -6.24 66.53 11.28
N SER A 474 -5.14 67.13 11.74
CA SER A 474 -4.49 66.72 12.99
C SER A 474 -5.13 67.39 14.20
N PHE A 475 -5.42 66.59 15.23
CA PHE A 475 -6.00 67.06 16.50
C PHE A 475 -4.95 67.18 17.60
N LEU A 476 -3.93 66.32 17.53
CA LEU A 476 -2.88 66.23 18.53
C LEU A 476 -1.60 65.70 17.90
N GLY A 477 -0.48 66.31 18.26
CA GLY A 477 0.85 65.81 17.97
C GLY A 477 1.69 66.82 17.19
N GLN A 478 2.74 66.32 16.55
CA GLN A 478 3.68 67.14 15.80
C GLN A 478 3.27 67.20 14.34
N VAL A 479 2.99 68.41 13.85
CA VAL A 479 2.53 68.66 12.48
C VAL A 479 3.44 69.66 11.81
N SER A 480 3.73 69.42 10.54
CA SER A 480 4.55 70.31 9.72
C SER A 480 3.69 71.40 9.09
N VAL A 481 3.53 72.54 9.76
CA VAL A 481 2.62 73.63 9.38
C VAL A 481 3.31 74.65 8.48
N LYS A 482 2.62 75.16 7.45
CA LYS A 482 3.11 76.23 6.58
C LYS A 482 3.06 77.57 7.33
N VAL A 483 4.20 78.22 7.51
CA VAL A 483 4.33 79.49 8.25
C VAL A 483 5.13 80.49 7.42
N CYS A 484 4.63 81.72 7.31
CA CYS A 484 5.27 82.85 6.63
C CYS A 484 5.97 83.77 7.66
N GLY A 485 7.16 84.28 7.33
CA GLY A 485 7.95 85.17 8.21
C GLY A 485 8.79 84.43 9.27
N ALA A 486 9.76 85.11 9.88
CA ALA A 486 10.63 84.48 10.88
C ALA A 486 9.86 83.87 12.06
N VAL A 487 10.34 82.73 12.57
CA VAL A 487 9.73 81.96 13.67
C VAL A 487 10.77 81.68 14.73
N GLN A 488 10.46 81.96 15.99
CA GLN A 488 11.29 81.59 17.14
C GLN A 488 10.72 80.37 17.86
N LEU A 489 11.59 79.63 18.53
CA LEU A 489 11.19 78.46 19.31
C LEU A 489 10.22 78.87 20.42
N GLY A 490 9.04 78.27 20.43
CA GLY A 490 7.99 78.57 21.40
C GLY A 490 7.01 79.67 20.98
N ASP A 491 7.11 80.23 19.78
CA ASP A 491 6.09 81.13 19.23
C ASP A 491 4.75 80.40 19.03
N PHE A 492 3.65 81.14 19.19
CA PHE A 492 2.33 80.65 18.80
C PHE A 492 2.18 80.74 17.29
N ILE A 493 1.65 79.68 16.68
CA ILE A 493 1.29 79.68 15.27
C ILE A 493 -0.21 79.97 15.17
N ILE A 494 -0.54 81.10 14.55
CA ILE A 494 -1.90 81.52 14.25
C ILE A 494 -2.05 81.68 12.72
N PRO A 495 -3.27 81.63 12.15
CA PRO A 495 -3.50 81.93 10.74
C PRO A 495 -2.96 83.31 10.34
N SER A 496 -2.45 83.43 9.11
CA SER A 496 -1.97 84.70 8.53
C SER A 496 -3.06 85.78 8.40
N GLY A 497 -4.34 85.38 8.47
CA GLY A 497 -5.49 86.23 8.20
C GLY A 497 -5.80 86.39 6.71
N LEU A 498 -4.98 85.84 5.81
CA LEU A 498 -5.16 85.94 4.35
C LEU A 498 -6.05 84.83 3.78
N ASN A 499 -6.46 83.86 4.60
CA ASN A 499 -7.19 82.66 4.20
C ASN A 499 -6.47 81.87 3.08
N ASP A 500 -5.14 81.85 3.10
CA ASP A 500 -4.27 81.16 2.14
C ASP A 500 -3.77 79.80 2.63
N GLY A 501 -4.12 79.45 3.88
CA GLY A 501 -3.65 78.26 4.57
C GLY A 501 -2.29 78.44 5.25
N THR A 502 -1.69 79.63 5.23
CA THR A 502 -0.44 79.88 5.93
C THR A 502 -0.67 80.44 7.33
N GLY A 503 0.25 80.14 8.23
CA GLY A 503 0.33 80.75 9.56
C GLY A 503 1.37 81.86 9.64
N ILE A 504 1.31 82.61 10.73
CA ILE A 504 2.35 83.53 11.18
C ILE A 504 2.73 83.18 12.62
N ALA A 505 3.98 83.45 12.97
CA ALA A 505 4.48 83.27 14.31
C ALA A 505 4.25 84.54 15.15
N VAL A 506 3.65 84.37 16.33
CA VAL A 506 3.44 85.43 17.30
C VAL A 506 4.11 85.05 18.61
N SER A 507 5.02 85.90 19.08
CA SER A 507 5.68 85.72 20.36
C SER A 507 4.65 85.68 21.50
N PRO A 508 4.84 84.81 22.52
CA PRO A 508 3.92 84.71 23.65
C PRO A 508 3.66 86.03 24.40
N GLU A 509 4.61 86.97 24.36
CA GLU A 509 4.48 88.28 25.01
C GLU A 509 3.63 89.28 24.21
N LYS A 510 3.42 88.99 22.91
CA LYS A 510 2.74 89.89 21.96
C LYS A 510 1.36 89.40 21.54
N ILE A 511 0.99 88.18 21.90
CA ILE A 511 -0.30 87.61 21.50
C ILE A 511 -1.46 88.32 22.19
N THR A 512 -2.49 88.65 21.41
CA THR A 512 -3.73 89.25 21.94
C THR A 512 -4.75 88.19 22.34
N SER A 513 -5.73 88.58 23.16
CA SER A 513 -6.83 87.69 23.56
C SER A 513 -7.68 87.20 22.37
N ALA A 514 -7.81 88.01 21.32
CA ALA A 514 -8.51 87.62 20.10
C ALA A 514 -7.73 86.59 19.28
N GLU A 515 -6.41 86.76 19.16
CA GLU A 515 -5.52 85.81 18.46
C GLU A 515 -5.39 84.48 19.21
N TYR A 516 -5.55 84.50 20.53
CA TYR A 516 -5.50 83.29 21.35
C TYR A 516 -6.52 82.22 20.93
N GLY A 517 -7.71 82.63 20.50
CA GLY A 517 -8.74 81.72 19.99
C GLY A 517 -8.42 81.11 18.62
N LEU A 518 -7.39 81.61 17.93
CA LEU A 518 -6.97 81.16 16.61
C LEU A 518 -5.67 80.34 16.65
N VAL A 519 -5.11 80.08 17.83
CA VAL A 519 -3.89 79.29 17.98
C VAL A 519 -4.10 77.88 17.45
N VAL A 520 -3.29 77.53 16.46
CA VAL A 520 -3.23 76.17 15.90
C VAL A 520 -2.27 75.31 16.71
N GLY A 521 -1.19 75.90 17.18
CA GLY A 521 -0.17 75.19 17.91
C GLY A 521 1.00 76.09 18.31
N ARG A 522 2.08 75.45 18.78
CA ARG A 522 3.31 76.12 19.20
C ARG A 522 4.50 75.63 18.39
N ALA A 523 5.34 76.55 17.94
CA ALA A 523 6.55 76.22 17.18
C ALA A 523 7.55 75.46 18.07
N TRP A 524 7.99 74.29 17.61
CA TRP A 524 9.10 73.51 18.19
C TRP A 524 10.38 73.62 17.35
N GLU A 525 10.33 74.42 16.30
CA GLU A 525 11.41 74.68 15.36
C GLU A 525 11.48 76.19 15.12
N ALA A 526 12.70 76.72 15.00
CA ALA A 526 12.97 78.12 14.69
C ALA A 526 13.49 78.25 13.26
N SER A 527 13.19 79.36 12.60
CA SER A 527 13.72 79.68 11.27
C SER A 527 13.71 81.18 11.03
N ASP A 528 14.83 81.71 10.53
CA ASP A 528 14.98 83.13 10.15
C ASP A 528 14.43 83.43 8.73
N GLU A 529 14.01 82.40 7.99
CA GLU A 529 13.50 82.54 6.63
C GLU A 529 12.18 83.32 6.61
N GLN A 530 12.15 84.38 5.81
CA GLN A 530 10.99 85.28 5.71
C GLN A 530 9.86 84.73 4.85
N GLY A 531 10.15 83.78 3.94
CA GLY A 531 9.17 83.14 3.07
C GLY A 531 8.25 82.15 3.78
N VAL A 532 7.35 81.55 2.99
CA VAL A 532 6.53 80.42 3.43
C VAL A 532 7.41 79.18 3.50
N LYS A 533 7.47 78.59 4.69
CA LYS A 533 8.23 77.36 4.97
C LYS A 533 7.40 76.44 5.85
N ARG A 534 7.87 75.21 6.05
CA ARG A 534 7.26 74.28 6.99
C ARG A 534 7.96 74.35 8.35
N ILE A 535 7.17 74.43 9.41
CA ILE A 535 7.63 74.50 10.79
C ILE A 535 7.02 73.36 11.58
N ASN A 536 7.85 72.57 12.26
CA ASN A 536 7.38 71.59 13.21
C ASN A 536 6.61 72.28 14.36
N THR A 537 5.31 72.03 14.40
CA THR A 537 4.38 72.70 15.31
C THR A 537 3.67 71.63 16.14
N VAL A 538 3.72 71.77 17.46
CA VAL A 538 2.89 70.95 18.34
C VAL A 538 1.46 71.47 18.31
N VAL A 539 0.57 70.67 17.77
CA VAL A 539 -0.89 70.90 17.71
C VAL A 539 -1.52 70.13 18.87
N GLY A 540 -2.52 70.74 19.52
CA GLY A 540 -3.22 70.12 20.62
C GLY A 540 -4.48 70.88 21.01
N LEU A 541 -5.24 70.33 21.96
CA LEU A 541 -6.48 70.96 22.40
C LEU A 541 -6.20 72.28 23.15
N PRO A 542 -6.94 73.37 22.89
CA PRO A 542 -6.74 74.69 23.51
C PRO A 542 -6.79 74.69 25.05
N SER A 543 -7.44 73.70 25.67
CA SER A 543 -7.48 73.51 27.12
C SER A 543 -6.12 73.16 27.75
N SER A 544 -5.10 72.90 26.92
CA SER A 544 -3.74 72.54 27.36
C SER A 544 -2.85 73.76 27.65
N TYR A 545 -3.33 74.97 27.34
CA TYR A 545 -2.55 76.18 27.54
C TYR A 545 -2.79 76.77 28.94
N PRO A 546 -1.80 76.74 29.86
CA PRO A 546 -1.93 77.31 31.21
C PRO A 546 -2.25 78.81 31.21
N GLN A 547 -2.08 79.51 30.08
CA GLN A 547 -2.42 80.92 29.95
C GLN A 547 -3.93 81.19 29.88
N LEU A 548 -4.80 80.19 29.61
CA LEU A 548 -6.25 80.42 29.61
C LEU A 548 -6.78 80.62 31.04
N SER A 549 -6.19 79.92 32.03
CA SER A 549 -6.39 80.21 33.45
C SER A 549 -5.81 81.57 33.86
N GLU A 550 -4.69 81.98 33.27
CA GLU A 550 -4.04 83.27 33.55
C GLU A 550 -4.84 84.44 32.95
N LEU A 551 -5.36 84.29 31.74
CA LEU A 551 -6.27 85.23 31.11
C LEU A 551 -7.59 85.33 31.89
N LEU A 552 -8.15 84.21 32.35
CA LEU A 552 -9.32 84.22 33.23
C LEU A 552 -9.02 84.96 34.54
N ALA A 553 -7.85 84.74 35.14
CA ALA A 553 -7.42 85.43 36.36
C ALA A 553 -7.22 86.94 36.12
N ILE A 554 -6.64 87.34 34.99
CA ILE A 554 -6.48 88.75 34.59
C ILE A 554 -7.83 89.41 34.33
N MET A 555 -8.75 88.72 33.63
CA MET A 555 -10.12 89.21 33.40
C MET A 555 -10.88 89.39 34.72
N GLN A 556 -10.75 88.45 35.64
CA GLN A 556 -11.33 88.55 36.98
C GLN A 556 -10.74 89.72 37.77
N ALA A 557 -9.42 89.94 37.69
CA ALA A 557 -8.74 91.06 38.34
C ALA A 557 -9.19 92.41 37.76
N GLN A 558 -9.30 92.54 36.43
CA GLN A 558 -9.82 93.73 35.77
C GLN A 558 -11.29 94.00 36.14
N GLN A 559 -12.13 92.97 36.23
CA GLN A 559 -13.50 93.12 36.69
C GLN A 559 -13.60 93.59 38.14
N ALA A 560 -12.70 93.14 39.02
CA ALA A 560 -12.61 93.62 40.39
C ALA A 560 -12.18 95.11 40.44
N GLU A 561 -11.20 95.51 39.64
CA GLU A 561 -10.73 96.90 39.57
C GLU A 561 -11.81 97.85 39.02
N ILE A 562 -12.52 97.45 37.96
CA ILE A 562 -13.66 98.20 37.40
C ILE A 562 -14.79 98.33 38.44
N ALA A 563 -15.05 97.30 39.24
CA ALA A 563 -16.05 97.37 40.30
C ALA A 563 -15.66 98.40 41.37
N THR A 564 -14.38 98.42 41.78
CA THR A 564 -13.83 99.40 42.74
C THR A 564 -13.93 100.82 42.19
N LEU A 565 -13.49 101.06 40.96
CA LEU A 565 -13.58 102.37 40.30
C LEU A 565 -15.02 102.86 40.17
N LYS A 566 -15.98 101.97 39.85
CA LYS A 566 -17.41 102.33 39.82
C LYS A 566 -17.94 102.71 41.20
N ALA A 567 -17.49 102.05 42.26
CA ALA A 567 -17.87 102.37 43.64
C ALA A 567 -17.32 103.74 44.08
N GLU A 568 -16.06 104.04 43.75
CA GLU A 568 -15.45 105.36 44.01
C GLU A 568 -16.15 106.47 43.25
N LEU A 569 -16.43 106.25 41.95
CA LEU A 569 -17.13 107.22 41.11
C LEU A 569 -18.57 107.48 41.59
N SER A 570 -19.22 106.45 42.16
CA SER A 570 -20.54 106.58 42.79
C SER A 570 -20.47 107.39 44.09
N SER A 571 -19.44 107.17 44.91
CA SER A 571 -19.18 107.94 46.13
C SER A 571 -18.87 109.42 45.82
N ILE A 572 -18.08 109.69 44.79
CA ILE A 572 -17.78 111.05 44.32
C ILE A 572 -19.05 111.73 43.79
N LYS A 573 -19.89 111.02 43.02
CA LYS A 573 -21.20 111.54 42.58
C LYS A 573 -22.12 111.86 43.76
N MET A 574 -22.13 111.04 44.82
CA MET A 574 -22.91 111.34 46.03
C MET A 574 -22.39 112.56 46.79
N LEU A 575 -21.07 112.74 46.87
CA LEU A 575 -20.45 113.94 47.46
C LEU A 575 -20.78 115.21 46.66
N LEU A 576 -20.71 115.15 45.33
CA LEU A 576 -21.09 116.25 44.44
C LEU A 576 -22.59 116.57 44.52
N ALA A 577 -23.46 115.58 44.71
CA ALA A 577 -24.89 115.78 44.91
C ALA A 577 -25.25 116.39 46.28
N GLN A 578 -24.34 116.34 47.26
CA GLN A 578 -24.46 117.04 48.56
C GLN A 578 -23.84 118.45 48.54
N SER A 579 -23.19 118.83 47.43
CA SER A 579 -22.48 120.11 47.26
C SER A 579 -23.29 121.15 46.47
N VAL A 580 -24.56 120.86 46.17
CA VAL A 580 -25.56 121.73 45.55
C VAL A 580 -26.75 121.78 46.49
#